data_AF-A0AAJ6Z221-F1
#
_entry.id   AF-A0AAJ6Z221-F1
#
_cell.length_a   1.000
_cell.length_b   1.000
_cell.length_c   1.000
_cell.angle_alpha   90.00
_cell.angle_beta   90.00
_cell.angle_gamma   90.00
#
_symmetry.space_group_name_H-M   'P 1'
#
loop_
_entity.id
_entity.type
_entity.pdbx_description
1 polymer ?
#
loop_
_entity_poly.entity_id
_entity_poly.type
_entity_poly.pdbx_seq_one_letter_code
_entity_poly.pdbx_strand_id
1 'polypeptide(L)' 'MAAPATRRTIGQLFQQGWNEIPEVMASTGLAIVGIGLGVLGVYNYDKRDGDNKRYKQVYVIMRPDDPRVAKIRKD' A
#
# COMPACT_ATOMS: atom_id res chain seq x y z
N MET A 1 -6.50 45.56 -6.19
CA MET A 1 -7.24 44.73 -7.17
C MET A 1 -7.04 43.28 -6.76
N ALA A 2 -8.09 42.60 -6.27
CA ALA A 2 -8.01 41.18 -5.98
C ALA A 2 -8.04 40.41 -7.31
N ALA A 3 -7.07 39.52 -7.54
CA ALA A 3 -7.05 38.70 -8.74
C ALA A 3 -8.32 37.85 -8.82
N PRO A 4 -9.02 37.79 -9.96
CA PRO A 4 -10.18 36.93 -10.09
C PRO A 4 -9.71 35.49 -9.90
N ALA A 5 -10.29 34.79 -8.93
CA ALA A 5 -10.06 33.38 -8.69
C ALA A 5 -10.55 32.60 -9.93
N THR A 6 -9.67 32.47 -10.91
CA THR A 6 -9.94 31.72 -12.14
C THR A 6 -9.98 30.26 -11.73
N ARG A 7 -11.08 29.56 -12.03
CA ARG A 7 -11.19 28.12 -11.79
C ARG A 7 -10.15 27.40 -12.63
N ARG A 8 -8.98 27.14 -12.05
CA ARG A 8 -7.93 26.33 -12.66
C ARG A 8 -8.41 24.89 -12.71
N THR A 9 -8.19 24.22 -13.82
CA THR A 9 -8.48 22.80 -13.94
C THR A 9 -7.48 21.99 -13.11
N ILE A 10 -7.84 20.77 -12.73
CA ILE A 10 -6.95 19.88 -11.96
C ILE A 10 -5.61 19.70 -12.69
N GLY A 11 -5.63 19.55 -14.03
CA GLY A 11 -4.41 19.46 -14.83
C GLY A 11 -3.53 20.71 -14.78
N GLN A 12 -4.12 21.91 -14.77
CA GLN A 12 -3.37 23.16 -14.64
C GLN A 12 -2.73 23.30 -13.26
N LEU A 13 -3.40 22.82 -12.21
CA LEU A 13 -2.85 22.79 -10.84
C LEU A 13 -1.69 21.80 -10.72
N PHE A 14 -1.79 20.63 -11.35
CA PHE A 14 -0.68 19.67 -11.40
C PHE A 14 0.53 20.25 -12.13
N GLN A 15 0.32 20.85 -13.31
CA GLN A 15 1.41 21.48 -14.07
C GLN A 15 2.06 22.63 -13.28
N GLN A 16 1.25 23.44 -12.60
CA GLN A 16 1.75 24.49 -11.71
C GLN A 16 2.55 23.90 -10.54
N GLY A 17 2.05 22.83 -9.90
CA GLY A 17 2.74 22.15 -8.80
C GLY A 17 4.11 21.60 -9.21
N TRP A 18 4.23 21.04 -10.41
CA TRP A 18 5.53 20.59 -10.94
C TRP A 18 6.51 21.73 -11.19
N ASN A 19 6.02 22.93 -11.52
CA ASN A 19 6.87 24.10 -11.75
C ASN A 19 7.25 24.83 -10.45
N GLU A 20 6.33 24.91 -9.47
CA GLU A 20 6.52 25.66 -8.23
C GLU A 20 7.14 24.82 -7.10
N ILE A 21 6.77 23.54 -6.97
CA ILE A 21 7.20 22.64 -5.88
C ILE A 21 7.50 21.20 -6.39
N PRO A 22 8.47 21.03 -7.31
CA PRO A 22 8.75 19.75 -7.96
C PRO A 22 9.13 18.63 -6.97
N GLU A 23 9.87 18.97 -5.92
CA GLU A 23 10.31 18.02 -4.89
C GLU A 23 9.14 17.40 -4.11
N VAL A 24 8.13 18.21 -3.77
CA VAL A 24 6.93 17.74 -3.05
C VAL A 24 6.07 16.89 -3.97
N MET A 25 5.90 17.30 -5.24
CA MET A 25 5.14 16.52 -6.23
C MET A 25 5.78 15.15 -6.49
N ALA A 26 7.11 15.12 -6.67
CA ALA A 26 7.85 13.88 -6.91
C ALA A 26 7.81 12.96 -5.68
N SER A 27 8.09 13.47 -4.48
CA SER A 27 8.07 12.69 -3.24
C SER A 27 6.67 12.16 -2.91
N THR A 28 5.61 12.95 -3.16
CA THR A 28 4.23 12.49 -3.00
C THR A 28 3.89 11.37 -3.98
N GLY A 29 4.31 11.50 -5.25
CA GLY A 29 4.14 10.44 -6.24
C GLY A 29 4.84 9.14 -5.82
N LEU A 30 6.09 9.24 -5.37
CA LEU A 30 6.85 8.10 -4.86
C LEU A 30 6.22 7.48 -3.60
N ALA A 31 5.69 8.30 -2.68
CA ALA A 31 5.00 7.83 -1.50
C ALA A 31 3.75 7.00 -1.86
N ILE A 32 2.94 7.47 -2.82
CA ILE A 32 1.77 6.74 -3.30
C ILE A 32 2.18 5.39 -3.92
N VAL A 33 3.21 5.39 -4.75
CA VAL A 33 3.73 4.14 -5.36
C VAL A 33 4.23 3.19 -4.27
N GLY A 34 4.99 3.68 -3.30
CA GLY A 34 5.50 2.87 -2.18
C GLY A 34 4.37 2.25 -1.35
N ILE A 35 3.33 3.02 -1.03
CA ILE A 35 2.14 2.51 -0.34
C ILE A 35 1.46 1.42 -1.19
N GLY A 36 1.27 1.66 -2.49
CA GLY A 36 0.66 0.68 -3.39
C GLY A 36 1.42 -0.65 -3.43
N LEU A 37 2.75 -0.59 -3.57
CA LEU A 37 3.61 -1.77 -3.56
C LEU A 37 3.59 -2.47 -2.19
N GLY A 38 3.58 -1.71 -1.09
CA GLY A 38 3.50 -2.26 0.28
C GLY A 38 2.20 -3.04 0.50
N VAL A 39 1.06 -2.47 0.11
CA VAL A 39 -0.26 -3.13 0.21
C VAL A 39 -0.29 -4.41 -0.63
N LEU A 40 0.18 -4.35 -1.88
CA LEU A 40 0.24 -5.53 -2.75
C LEU A 40 1.16 -6.62 -2.18
N GLY A 41 2.29 -6.23 -1.59
CA GLY A 41 3.23 -7.14 -0.94
C GLY A 41 2.58 -7.88 0.23
N VAL A 42 1.95 -7.15 1.15
CA VAL A 42 1.25 -7.74 2.30
C VAL A 42 0.10 -8.63 1.85
N TYR A 43 -0.70 -8.20 0.87
CA TYR A 43 -1.81 -8.99 0.34
C TYR A 43 -1.34 -10.32 -0.26
N ASN A 44 -0.29 -10.28 -1.09
CA ASN A 44 0.27 -11.48 -1.70
C ASN A 44 0.91 -12.41 -0.66
N TYR A 45 1.58 -11.84 0.33
CA TYR A 45 2.16 -12.58 1.43
C TYR A 45 1.08 -13.31 2.25
N ASP A 46 0.02 -12.61 2.65
CA ASP A 46 -1.05 -13.22 3.44
C ASP A 46 -1.75 -14.34 2.68
N LYS A 47 -2.03 -14.12 1.39
CA LYS A 47 -2.67 -15.11 0.51
C LYS A 47 -1.84 -16.39 0.32
N ARG A 48 -0.51 -16.29 0.30
CA ARG A 48 0.39 -17.42 0.00
C ARG A 48 0.95 -18.07 1.25
N ASP A 49 1.40 -17.27 2.21
CA ASP A 49 2.21 -17.70 3.35
C ASP A 49 1.70 -17.19 4.70
N GLY A 50 0.52 -16.54 4.75
CA GLY A 50 -0.06 -15.99 5.99
C GLY A 50 -0.24 -17.04 7.10
N ASP A 51 -0.58 -18.27 6.72
CA ASP A 51 -0.73 -19.40 7.64
C ASP A 51 0.59 -20.18 7.88
N ASN A 52 1.63 -19.96 7.05
CA ASN A 52 2.95 -20.61 7.12
C ASN A 52 4.01 -19.85 7.93
N LYS A 53 3.59 -18.86 8.74
CA LYS A 53 4.51 -18.11 9.60
C LYS A 53 5.24 -19.04 10.59
N ARG A 54 6.58 -19.00 10.56
CA ARG A 54 7.47 -19.71 11.50
C ARG A 54 7.17 -19.40 12.97
N TYR A 55 6.79 -18.16 13.26
CA TYR A 55 6.39 -17.72 14.59
C TYR A 55 4.97 -17.16 14.55
N LYS A 56 4.10 -17.64 15.44
CA LYS A 56 2.76 -17.10 15.62
C LYS A 56 2.85 -15.93 16.60
N GLN A 57 2.20 -14.82 16.28
CA GLN A 57 2.22 -13.61 17.13
C GLN A 57 1.41 -13.79 18.41
N VAL A 58 0.47 -14.74 18.41
CA VAL A 58 -0.36 -15.11 19.56
C VAL A 58 -0.30 -16.62 19.75
N TYR A 59 -0.62 -17.08 20.96
CA TYR A 59 -0.75 -18.51 21.22
C TYR A 59 -1.92 -19.06 20.40
N VAL A 60 -1.62 -20.05 19.54
CA VAL A 60 -2.60 -20.66 18.64
C VAL A 60 -2.52 -22.17 18.77
N ILE A 61 -3.65 -22.80 19.07
CA ILE A 61 -3.83 -24.25 18.94
C ILE A 61 -4.51 -24.49 17.60
N MET A 62 -3.81 -25.12 16.65
CA MET A 62 -4.41 -25.50 15.37
C MET A 62 -4.91 -26.93 15.42
N ARG A 63 -6.21 -27.10 15.18
CA ARG A 63 -6.88 -28.39 15.22
C ARG A 63 -6.82 -29.07 13.83
N PRO A 64 -6.68 -30.40 13.71
CA PRO A 64 -6.51 -31.07 12.42
C PRO A 64 -7.62 -30.83 11.36
N ASP A 65 -8.82 -30.47 11.79
CA ASP A 65 -10.00 -30.14 10.96
C ASP A 65 -10.06 -28.67 10.52
N ASP A 66 -9.22 -27.78 11.06
CA ASP A 66 -9.20 -26.38 10.67
C ASP A 66 -8.69 -26.23 9.22
N PRO A 67 -9.43 -25.56 8.31
CA PRO A 67 -9.01 -25.35 6.93
C PRO A 67 -7.66 -24.63 6.80
N ARG A 68 -7.20 -23.92 7.83
CA ARG A 68 -5.88 -23.28 7.88
C ARG A 68 -4.74 -24.28 8.00
N VAL A 69 -4.97 -25.43 8.64
CA VAL A 69 -3.96 -26.49 8.77
C VAL A 69 -3.61 -27.10 7.42
N ALA A 70 -4.60 -27.22 6.52
CA ALA A 70 -4.38 -27.72 5.16
C ALA A 70 -3.43 -26.83 4.33
N LYS A 71 -3.28 -25.55 4.72
CA LYS A 71 -2.40 -24.58 4.03
C LYS A 71 -0.98 -24.58 4.59
N ILE A 72 -0.73 -25.35 5.66
CA ILE A 72 0.59 -25.40 6.29
C ILE A 72 1.52 -26.31 5.46
N ARG A 73 2.66 -25.79 5.01
CA ARG A 73 3.68 -26.60 4.34
C ARG A 73 4.48 -27.42 5.37
N LYS A 74 4.89 -28.63 4.97
CA LYS A 74 5.54 -29.63 5.84
C LYS A 74 7.03 -29.84 5.53
N ASP A 75 7.61 -28.95 4.71
CA ASP A 75 9.02 -28.98 4.33
C ASP A 75 9.96 -28.53 5.45
#